data_AF-A0A535WKQ0-F1
#
_entry.id   AF-A0A535WKQ0-F1
#
_cell.length_a   1.000
_cell.length_b   1.000
_cell.length_c   1.000
_cell.angle_alpha   90.00
_cell.angle_beta   90.00
_cell.angle_gamma   90.00
#
_symmetry.space_group_name_H-M   'P 1'
#
loop_
_entity.id
_entity.type
_entity.pdbx_description
1 polymer ?
#
loop_
_entity_poly.entity_id
_entity_poly.type
_entity_poly.pdbx_seq_one_letter_code
_entity_poly.pdbx_strand_id
1 'polypeptide(L)'
;MLSLSAAAGVKAPGSRPRRASGRGRPARDPRAGAARTPEPCRARDARGRARLLELPWVELHPNPTPPCLCQNAGRSPLNPALLQIPAAFGLSGASGLNATLPLLIVSLLARLQMIHLTRPYDALQSDVAFYGLIALAVLEFAADKVPAIDSIAHLVLLPVSVASGAILFASQTGTVTGVNPGLVIVLSLLVGGITAGGVHTSRAAVRPVANLALLGPPISLSEDVASMLLVLAALLMPILVPVLFLLFLFLGSRLARRIRRRPRPG
;
A
#
# COMPACT_ATOMS: atom_id res chain seq x y z
N MET A 1 9.92 -41.72 19.41
CA MET A 1 10.19 -41.95 20.85
C MET A 1 9.88 -40.62 21.57
N LEU A 2 8.63 -40.27 21.89
CA LEU A 2 7.79 -40.71 23.02
C LEU A 2 8.43 -40.51 24.42
N SER A 3 7.98 -39.47 25.11
CA SER A 3 7.88 -39.28 26.59
C SER A 3 7.17 -37.93 26.78
N LEU A 4 5.88 -37.78 27.10
CA LEU A 4 4.99 -38.28 28.16
C LEU A 4 5.19 -37.63 29.55
N SER A 5 4.08 -37.06 30.05
CA SER A 5 3.72 -36.69 31.44
C SER A 5 4.47 -35.54 32.13
N ALA A 6 3.96 -34.84 33.13
CA ALA A 6 2.64 -34.54 33.73
C ALA A 6 3.00 -33.87 35.08
N ALA A 7 2.36 -32.76 35.47
CA ALA A 7 2.37 -32.27 36.85
C ALA A 7 1.09 -31.45 37.07
N ALA A 8 0.03 -32.02 37.65
CA ALA A 8 -0.20 -32.25 39.08
C ALA A 8 -0.45 -30.95 39.85
N GLY A 9 -1.69 -30.79 40.30
CA GLY A 9 -2.17 -29.68 41.10
C GLY A 9 -1.77 -29.77 42.57
N VAL A 10 -1.82 -28.62 43.23
CA VAL A 10 -1.70 -28.48 44.69
C VAL A 10 -2.87 -27.63 45.19
N LYS A 11 -3.62 -28.21 46.13
CA LYS A 11 -4.78 -27.63 46.82
C LYS A 11 -4.58 -27.86 48.32
N ALA A 12 -4.63 -26.80 49.13
CA ALA A 12 -5.07 -26.73 50.55
C ALA A 12 -4.56 -25.41 51.20
N PRO A 13 -5.00 -25.01 52.43
CA PRO A 13 -6.38 -24.84 52.88
C PRO A 13 -6.61 -23.49 53.64
N GLY A 14 -7.88 -23.09 53.77
CA GLY A 14 -8.47 -22.49 54.98
C GLY A 14 -7.97 -21.13 55.52
N SER A 15 -8.77 -20.08 55.32
CA SER A 15 -9.02 -19.08 56.38
C SER A 15 -10.41 -18.44 56.23
N ARG A 16 -11.14 -18.38 57.34
CA ARG A 16 -12.52 -17.86 57.47
C ARG A 16 -12.55 -16.32 57.33
N PRO A 17 -13.68 -15.71 56.90
CA PRO A 17 -13.73 -14.29 56.59
C PRO A 17 -13.97 -13.44 57.85
N ARG A 18 -13.16 -12.38 58.05
CA ARG A 18 -13.50 -11.29 58.97
C ARG A 18 -14.47 -10.33 58.29
N ARG A 19 -15.66 -10.19 58.89
CA ARG A 19 -16.65 -9.13 58.65
C ARG A 19 -15.96 -7.77 58.84
N ALA A 20 -15.82 -6.99 57.77
CA ALA A 20 -15.59 -5.56 57.84
C ALA A 20 -16.88 -4.84 57.40
N SER A 21 -17.34 -4.00 58.30
CA SER A 21 -18.56 -3.21 58.27
C SER A 21 -18.54 -2.12 57.19
N GLY A 22 -19.68 -1.95 56.54
CA GLY A 22 -20.25 -0.64 56.24
C GLY A 22 -19.48 0.26 55.26
N ARG A 23 -19.69 0.03 53.96
CA ARG A 23 -19.90 1.12 52.98
C ARG A 23 -20.98 0.67 52.00
N GLY A 24 -21.99 1.51 51.82
CA GLY A 24 -23.18 1.22 51.02
C GLY A 24 -22.83 0.73 49.62
N ARG A 25 -23.37 -0.43 49.25
CA ARG A 25 -23.34 -0.90 47.87
C ARG A 25 -24.30 -0.01 47.06
N PRO A 26 -23.92 0.53 45.90
CA PRO A 26 -24.92 0.97 44.94
C PRO A 26 -25.75 -0.26 44.55
N ALA A 27 -27.08 -0.09 44.46
CA ALA A 27 -28.00 -1.14 44.10
C ALA A 27 -27.50 -1.86 42.82
N ARG A 28 -27.24 -3.17 42.92
CA ARG A 28 -26.96 -4.00 41.75
C ARG A 28 -28.25 -4.06 40.94
N ASP A 29 -28.27 -3.37 39.80
CA ASP A 29 -29.28 -3.58 38.77
C ASP A 29 -29.24 -5.07 38.36
N PRO A 30 -30.34 -5.84 38.49
CA PRO A 30 -30.39 -7.27 38.15
C PRO A 30 -30.06 -7.55 36.68
N ARG A 31 -30.00 -6.52 35.82
CA ARG A 31 -29.71 -6.64 34.39
C ARG A 31 -28.21 -6.60 34.03
N ALA A 32 -27.33 -6.34 34.98
CA ALA A 32 -25.89 -6.18 34.71
C ALA A 32 -25.12 -7.51 34.47
N GLY A 33 -25.78 -8.67 34.58
CA GLY A 33 -25.16 -10.00 34.43
C GLY A 33 -25.52 -10.77 33.16
N ALA A 34 -26.37 -10.24 32.28
CA ALA A 34 -26.64 -10.87 31.00
C ALA A 34 -25.57 -10.42 30.00
N ALA A 35 -24.73 -11.35 29.55
CA ALA A 35 -23.93 -11.16 28.35
C ALA A 35 -24.87 -10.63 27.26
N ARG A 36 -24.69 -9.35 26.88
CA ARG A 36 -25.43 -8.78 25.76
C ARG A 36 -25.01 -9.61 24.55
N THR A 37 -25.93 -10.42 24.04
CA THR A 37 -25.81 -10.96 22.70
C THR A 37 -25.49 -9.79 21.78
N PRO A 38 -24.50 -9.91 20.87
CA PRO A 38 -24.23 -8.85 19.91
C PRO A 38 -25.53 -8.64 19.12
N GLU A 39 -26.19 -7.50 19.30
CA GLU A 39 -27.33 -7.15 18.46
C GLU A 39 -26.85 -7.09 17.01
N PRO A 40 -27.54 -7.74 16.07
CA PRO A 40 -27.18 -7.63 14.65
C PRO A 40 -27.28 -6.17 14.21
N CYS A 41 -26.27 -5.69 13.47
CA CYS A 41 -26.26 -4.35 12.90
C CYS A 41 -27.54 -4.09 12.08
N ARG A 42 -28.46 -3.27 12.62
CA ARG A 42 -29.66 -2.83 11.88
C ARG A 42 -29.27 -1.72 10.92
N ALA A 43 -29.05 -2.05 9.65
CA ALA A 43 -29.00 -1.04 8.60
C ALA A 43 -30.42 -0.49 8.35
N ARG A 44 -30.58 0.84 8.39
CA ARG A 44 -31.81 1.50 7.92
C ARG A 44 -31.69 1.78 6.43
N ASP A 45 -32.72 1.47 5.66
CA ASP A 45 -32.79 1.87 4.25
C ASP A 45 -32.95 3.40 4.10
N ALA A 46 -32.85 3.91 2.87
CA ALA A 46 -33.02 5.34 2.56
C ALA A 46 -34.40 5.92 2.95
N ARG A 47 -35.35 5.07 3.37
CA ARG A 47 -36.70 5.43 3.84
C ARG A 47 -36.88 5.19 5.34
N GLY A 48 -35.80 4.94 6.09
CA GLY A 48 -35.81 4.81 7.54
C GLY A 48 -36.32 3.47 8.08
N ARG A 49 -36.54 2.46 7.23
CA ARG A 49 -36.98 1.13 7.68
C ARG A 49 -35.78 0.26 8.05
N ALA A 50 -35.80 -0.31 9.25
CA ALA A 50 -34.79 -1.27 9.69
C ALA A 50 -35.00 -2.60 8.96
N ARG A 51 -34.01 -3.04 8.16
CA ARG A 51 -33.95 -4.41 7.65
C ARG A 51 -32.88 -5.17 8.42
N LEU A 52 -33.23 -6.37 8.87
CA LEU A 52 -32.25 -7.37 9.27
C LEU A 52 -31.61 -7.87 7.97
N LEU A 53 -30.36 -7.48 7.72
CA LEU A 53 -29.55 -8.04 6.64
C LEU A 53 -29.01 -9.38 7.13
N GLU A 54 -29.63 -10.48 6.70
CA GLU A 54 -29.04 -11.80 6.84
C GLU A 54 -27.87 -11.90 5.84
N LEU A 55 -26.65 -11.73 6.34
CA LEU A 55 -25.42 -11.92 5.57
C LEU A 55 -25.01 -13.40 5.67
N PRO A 56 -25.00 -14.18 4.58
CA PRO A 56 -24.87 -15.64 4.69
C PRO A 56 -23.45 -16.16 4.94
N TRP A 57 -22.42 -15.31 5.09
CA TRP A 57 -21.01 -15.76 4.97
C TRP A 57 -20.02 -15.12 5.95
N VAL A 58 -20.39 -14.88 7.21
CA VAL A 58 -19.40 -14.50 8.23
C VAL A 58 -18.97 -15.73 9.01
N GLU A 59 -17.89 -16.38 8.57
CA GLU A 59 -17.15 -17.33 9.40
C GLU A 59 -16.57 -16.58 10.61
N LEU A 60 -16.95 -17.03 11.82
CA LEU A 60 -16.54 -16.43 13.08
C LEU A 60 -15.05 -16.68 13.33
N HIS A 61 -14.21 -15.67 13.12
CA HIS A 61 -12.86 -15.64 13.69
C HIS A 61 -12.94 -15.50 15.23
N PRO A 62 -12.07 -16.20 16.00
CA PRO A 62 -12.19 -16.33 17.46
C PRO A 62 -11.72 -15.11 18.28
N ASN A 63 -11.61 -13.92 17.68
CA ASN A 63 -11.26 -12.70 18.42
C ASN A 63 -12.09 -11.50 17.92
N PRO A 64 -13.21 -11.16 18.58
CA PRO A 64 -14.07 -10.07 18.15
C PRO A 64 -13.55 -8.74 18.70
N THR A 65 -12.78 -8.00 17.89
CA THR A 65 -12.75 -6.54 18.06
C THR A 65 -14.13 -5.98 17.66
N PRO A 66 -14.71 -5.04 18.42
CA PRO A 66 -16.10 -4.65 18.25
C PRO A 66 -16.36 -4.02 16.87
N PRO A 67 -17.35 -4.53 16.08
CA PRO A 67 -17.73 -3.91 14.82
C PRO A 67 -18.81 -2.86 15.10
N CYS A 68 -18.40 -1.67 15.55
CA CYS A 68 -19.33 -0.53 15.68
C CYS A 68 -18.82 0.75 15.01
N LEU A 69 -17.87 0.62 14.09
CA LEU A 69 -17.68 1.63 13.05
C LEU A 69 -18.33 1.09 11.78
N CYS A 70 -19.66 1.21 11.71
CA CYS A 70 -20.31 1.49 10.43
C CYS A 70 -19.82 2.86 9.98
N GLN A 71 -18.56 2.92 9.57
CA GLN A 71 -17.97 4.04 8.86
C GLN A 71 -18.86 4.25 7.65
N ASN A 72 -19.24 5.51 7.41
CA ASN A 72 -20.05 5.95 6.29
C ASN A 72 -19.46 5.47 4.94
N ALA A 73 -19.65 4.20 4.58
CA ALA A 73 -19.18 3.59 3.35
C ALA A 73 -19.95 4.09 2.11
N GLY A 74 -20.91 5.00 2.30
CA GLY A 74 -21.80 5.50 1.26
C GLY A 74 -21.51 6.91 0.75
N ARG A 75 -20.46 7.63 1.20
CA ARG A 75 -20.23 9.03 0.78
C ARG A 75 -18.76 9.48 0.63
N SER A 76 -17.83 8.58 0.38
CA SER A 76 -16.55 9.00 -0.21
C SER A 76 -16.79 9.21 -1.71
N PRO A 77 -16.70 10.44 -2.26
CA PRO A 77 -16.94 10.68 -3.69
C PRO A 77 -15.87 10.01 -4.60
N LEU A 78 -14.83 9.42 -4.01
CA LEU A 78 -13.72 8.79 -4.68
C LEU A 78 -13.58 7.34 -4.19
N ASN A 79 -13.57 6.39 -5.11
CA ASN A 79 -13.19 5.01 -4.83
C ASN A 79 -11.72 5.01 -4.38
N PRO A 80 -11.37 4.42 -3.21
CA PRO A 80 -9.99 4.38 -2.73
C PRO A 80 -9.01 3.76 -3.73
N ALA A 81 -9.49 2.86 -4.61
CA ALA A 81 -8.69 2.30 -5.69
C ALA A 81 -8.19 3.37 -6.68
N LEU A 82 -8.97 4.43 -6.93
CA LEU A 82 -8.57 5.50 -7.85
C LEU A 82 -7.37 6.30 -7.32
N LEU A 83 -7.22 6.41 -6.01
CA LEU A 83 -6.09 7.10 -5.38
C LEU A 83 -4.78 6.30 -5.49
N GLN A 84 -4.86 4.98 -5.73
CA GLN A 84 -3.68 4.11 -5.85
C GLN A 84 -3.14 4.02 -7.28
N ILE A 85 -3.95 4.34 -8.31
CA ILE A 85 -3.52 4.28 -9.71
C ILE A 85 -2.29 5.18 -9.97
N PRO A 86 -2.25 6.45 -9.52
CA PRO A 86 -1.06 7.29 -9.69
C PRO A 86 0.19 6.74 -8.99
N ALA A 87 0.02 6.13 -7.81
CA ALA A 87 1.11 5.47 -7.10
C ALA A 87 1.63 4.26 -7.89
N ALA A 88 0.73 3.46 -8.46
CA ALA A 88 1.07 2.31 -9.30
C ALA A 88 1.92 2.71 -10.51
N PHE A 89 1.50 3.76 -11.23
CA PHE A 89 2.27 4.32 -12.35
C PHE A 89 3.60 4.93 -11.91
N GLY A 90 3.63 5.63 -10.78
CA GLY A 90 4.87 6.20 -10.24
C GLY A 90 5.90 5.12 -9.87
N LEU A 91 5.50 4.08 -9.13
CA LEU A 91 6.38 2.96 -8.77
C LEU A 91 6.83 2.16 -9.99
N SER A 92 5.92 1.91 -10.93
CA SER A 92 6.24 1.21 -12.18
C SER A 92 7.20 2.01 -13.06
N GLY A 93 6.96 3.32 -13.23
CA GLY A 93 7.85 4.21 -13.95
C GLY A 93 9.23 4.31 -13.29
N ALA A 94 9.29 4.39 -11.95
CA ALA A 94 10.55 4.38 -11.22
C ALA A 94 11.35 3.09 -11.48
N SER A 95 10.67 1.95 -11.58
CA SER A 95 11.29 0.66 -11.92
C SER A 95 11.88 0.63 -13.32
N GLY A 96 11.34 1.45 -14.23
CA GLY A 96 11.90 1.67 -15.56
C GLY A 96 13.17 2.52 -15.56
N LEU A 97 13.30 3.48 -14.63
CA LEU A 97 14.54 4.24 -14.46
C LEU A 97 15.61 3.42 -13.74
N ASN A 98 15.26 2.62 -12.73
CA ASN A 98 16.18 1.74 -12.03
C ASN A 98 15.42 0.48 -11.60
N ALA A 99 15.89 -0.70 -12.02
CA ALA A 99 15.12 -1.94 -11.89
C ALA A 99 15.01 -2.42 -10.43
N THR A 100 16.11 -2.28 -9.69
CA THR A 100 16.27 -2.93 -8.39
C THR A 100 15.89 -2.03 -7.24
N LEU A 101 16.20 -0.74 -7.36
CA LEU A 101 16.13 0.22 -6.26
C LEU A 101 14.68 0.47 -5.79
N PRO A 102 13.68 0.69 -6.67
CA PRO A 102 12.28 0.81 -6.28
C PRO A 102 11.74 -0.45 -5.59
N LEU A 103 12.07 -1.62 -6.13
CA LEU A 103 11.59 -2.89 -5.62
C LEU A 103 12.24 -3.24 -4.27
N LEU A 104 13.51 -2.88 -4.09
CA LEU A 104 14.22 -2.96 -2.81
C LEU A 104 13.60 -2.02 -1.76
N ILE A 105 13.27 -0.77 -2.11
CA ILE A 105 12.61 0.16 -1.19
C ILE A 105 11.25 -0.41 -0.76
N VAL A 106 10.44 -0.90 -1.70
CA VAL A 106 9.14 -1.52 -1.37
C VAL A 106 9.33 -2.73 -0.46
N SER A 107 10.28 -3.63 -0.76
CA SER A 107 10.61 -4.77 0.10
C SER A 107 11.03 -4.35 1.51
N LEU A 108 11.86 -3.31 1.64
CA LEU A 108 12.29 -2.76 2.93
C LEU A 108 11.12 -2.19 3.72
N LEU A 109 10.28 -1.37 3.10
CA LEU A 109 9.10 -0.78 3.74
C LEU A 109 8.11 -1.87 4.20
N ALA A 110 7.97 -2.92 3.40
CA ALA A 110 7.13 -4.06 3.73
C ALA A 110 7.68 -4.81 4.95
N ARG A 111 9.00 -4.96 5.08
CA ARG A 111 9.64 -5.56 6.28
C ARG A 111 9.46 -4.72 7.54
N LEU A 112 9.61 -3.41 7.40
CA LEU A 112 9.39 -2.44 8.47
C LEU A 112 7.91 -2.31 8.86
N GLN A 113 7.01 -3.09 8.27
CA GLN A 113 5.57 -3.06 8.48
C GLN A 113 4.95 -1.68 8.20
N MET A 114 5.60 -0.87 7.37
CA MET A 114 5.11 0.45 6.95
C MET A 114 4.08 0.33 5.82
N ILE A 115 4.21 -0.71 4.99
CA ILE A 115 3.25 -1.06 3.95
C ILE A 115 2.86 -2.53 4.07
N HIS A 116 1.64 -2.86 3.68
CA HIS A 116 1.13 -4.23 3.68
C HIS A 116 0.98 -4.70 2.23
N LEU A 117 1.62 -5.82 1.89
CA LEU A 117 1.52 -6.42 0.56
C LEU A 117 0.54 -7.60 0.62
N THR A 118 -0.39 -7.63 -0.34
CA THR A 118 -1.31 -8.76 -0.50
C THR A 118 -0.61 -9.91 -1.21
N ARG A 119 -1.00 -11.15 -0.91
CA ARG A 119 -0.58 -12.33 -1.67
C ARG A 119 -0.85 -12.15 -3.18
N PRO A 120 0.08 -12.55 -4.07
CA PRO A 120 1.35 -13.25 -3.83
C PRO A 120 2.58 -12.32 -3.61
N TYR A 121 2.37 -11.00 -3.52
CA TYR A 121 3.45 -10.03 -3.45
C TYR A 121 4.12 -9.95 -2.07
N ASP A 122 3.52 -10.55 -1.05
CA ASP A 122 4.10 -10.76 0.29
C ASP A 122 5.43 -11.53 0.26
N ALA A 123 5.70 -12.30 -0.81
CA ALA A 123 7.00 -12.92 -1.05
C ALA A 123 8.18 -11.93 -1.04
N LEU A 124 7.94 -10.65 -1.38
CA LEU A 124 8.94 -9.58 -1.31
C LEU A 124 9.42 -9.29 0.12
N GLN A 125 8.66 -9.69 1.14
CA GLN A 125 9.06 -9.57 2.55
C GLN A 125 10.04 -10.68 2.98
N SER A 126 10.24 -11.74 2.19
CA SER A 126 11.10 -12.88 2.55
C SER A 126 12.59 -12.53 2.58
N ASP A 127 13.39 -13.21 3.42
CA ASP A 127 14.85 -12.97 3.57
C ASP A 127 15.59 -13.16 2.26
N VAL A 128 15.21 -14.21 1.53
CA VAL A 128 15.77 -14.50 0.21
C VAL A 128 15.51 -13.37 -0.78
N ALA A 129 14.27 -12.86 -0.86
CA ALA A 129 13.94 -11.76 -1.77
C ALA A 129 14.72 -10.50 -1.40
N PHE A 130 14.74 -10.11 -0.12
CA PHE A 130 15.39 -8.86 0.31
C PHE A 130 16.91 -8.87 0.08
N TYR A 131 17.61 -9.92 0.52
CA TYR A 131 19.05 -10.01 0.30
C TYR A 131 19.41 -10.20 -1.17
N GLY A 132 18.58 -10.91 -1.94
CA GLY A 132 18.73 -11.00 -3.39
C GLY A 132 18.61 -9.64 -4.08
N LEU A 133 17.65 -8.81 -3.66
CA LEU A 133 17.48 -7.45 -4.18
C LEU A 133 18.62 -6.52 -3.78
N ILE A 134 19.17 -6.65 -2.56
CA ILE A 134 20.37 -5.91 -2.16
C ILE A 134 21.55 -6.29 -3.08
N ALA A 135 21.79 -7.58 -3.29
CA ALA A 135 22.88 -8.03 -4.14
C ALA A 135 22.72 -7.52 -5.57
N LEU A 136 21.49 -7.56 -6.11
CA LEU A 136 21.21 -7.07 -7.45
C LEU A 136 21.35 -5.55 -7.56
N ALA A 137 20.93 -4.79 -6.54
CA ALA A 137 21.10 -3.34 -6.48
C ALA A 137 22.58 -2.94 -6.40
N VAL A 138 23.39 -3.66 -5.62
CA VAL A 138 24.85 -3.44 -5.56
C VAL A 138 25.48 -3.74 -6.92
N LEU A 139 25.07 -4.82 -7.59
CA LEU A 139 25.57 -5.16 -8.91
C LEU A 139 25.21 -4.10 -9.96
N GLU A 140 23.96 -3.64 -9.98
CA GLU A 140 23.49 -2.57 -10.87
C GLU A 140 24.29 -1.28 -10.61
N PHE A 141 24.39 -0.85 -9.35
CA PHE A 141 25.16 0.34 -8.99
C PHE A 141 26.65 0.26 -9.34
N ALA A 142 27.26 -0.93 -9.19
CA ALA A 142 28.66 -1.14 -9.57
C ALA A 142 28.86 -1.13 -11.09
N ALA A 143 27.92 -1.72 -11.85
CA ALA A 143 27.98 -1.76 -13.31
C ALA A 143 27.88 -0.35 -13.94
N ASP A 144 27.02 0.51 -13.37
CA ASP A 144 26.80 1.90 -13.81
C ASP A 144 28.07 2.77 -13.78
N LYS A 145 29.11 2.38 -13.03
CA LYS A 145 30.37 3.15 -12.96
C LYS A 145 31.33 2.90 -14.13
N VAL A 146 31.11 1.83 -14.89
CA VAL A 146 32.00 1.45 -16.00
C VAL A 146 31.18 1.42 -17.30
N PRO A 147 31.34 2.40 -18.21
CA PRO A 147 30.49 2.56 -19.41
C PRO A 147 30.39 1.32 -20.31
N ALA A 148 31.46 0.52 -20.39
CA ALA A 148 31.48 -0.73 -21.16
C ALA A 148 30.63 -1.84 -20.50
N ILE A 149 30.59 -1.87 -19.17
CA ILE A 149 29.82 -2.87 -18.39
C ILE A 149 28.36 -2.43 -18.30
N ASP A 150 28.12 -1.13 -18.11
CA ASP A 150 26.80 -0.47 -18.03
C ASP A 150 25.85 -0.92 -19.16
N SER A 151 26.31 -0.87 -20.41
CA SER A 151 25.46 -1.24 -21.56
C SER A 151 25.02 -2.71 -21.52
N ILE A 152 25.90 -3.61 -21.08
CA ILE A 152 25.60 -5.05 -20.97
C ILE A 152 24.69 -5.30 -19.76
N ALA A 153 25.01 -4.68 -18.63
CA ALA A 153 24.25 -4.82 -17.41
C ALA A 153 22.80 -4.36 -17.61
N HIS A 154 22.57 -3.20 -18.23
CA HIS A 154 21.21 -2.75 -18.51
C HIS A 154 20.46 -3.65 -19.49
N LEU A 155 21.13 -4.21 -20.49
CA LEU A 155 20.51 -5.17 -21.40
C LEU A 155 20.08 -6.45 -20.65
N VAL A 156 20.92 -6.94 -19.74
CA VAL A 156 20.64 -8.14 -18.92
C VAL A 156 19.58 -7.86 -17.85
N LEU A 157 19.55 -6.65 -17.28
CA LEU A 157 18.59 -6.24 -16.26
C LEU A 157 17.27 -5.71 -16.84
N LEU A 158 17.15 -5.47 -18.14
CA LEU A 158 15.91 -5.09 -18.81
C LEU A 158 14.71 -5.98 -18.42
N PRO A 159 14.77 -7.33 -18.49
CA PRO A 159 13.66 -8.18 -18.06
C PRO A 159 13.33 -8.01 -16.58
N VAL A 160 14.34 -7.74 -15.73
CA VAL A 160 14.13 -7.47 -14.31
C VAL A 160 13.43 -6.12 -14.11
N SER A 161 13.78 -5.10 -14.90
CA SER A 161 13.11 -3.78 -14.89
C SER A 161 11.63 -3.88 -15.28
N VAL A 162 11.34 -4.63 -16.33
CA VAL A 162 9.95 -4.86 -16.77
C VAL A 162 9.18 -5.67 -15.71
N ALA A 163 9.77 -6.74 -15.19
CA ALA A 163 9.14 -7.58 -14.17
C ALA A 163 8.90 -6.82 -12.87
N SER A 164 9.87 -6.02 -12.41
CA SER A 164 9.75 -5.20 -11.21
C SER A 164 8.63 -4.17 -11.34
N GLY A 165 8.57 -3.46 -12.47
CA GLY A 165 7.49 -2.53 -12.76
C GLY A 165 6.11 -3.17 -12.81
N ALA A 166 6.01 -4.37 -13.39
CA ALA A 166 4.77 -5.16 -13.43
C ALA A 166 4.32 -5.57 -12.03
N ILE A 167 5.25 -6.06 -11.20
CA ILE A 167 5.00 -6.49 -9.82
C ILE A 167 4.58 -5.29 -8.96
N LEU A 168 5.32 -4.18 -9.01
CA LEU A 168 5.01 -3.00 -8.23
C LEU A 168 3.66 -2.40 -8.63
N PHE A 169 3.35 -2.32 -9.92
CA PHE A 169 2.04 -1.85 -10.37
C PHE A 169 0.90 -2.72 -9.82
N ALA A 170 1.02 -4.04 -9.97
CA ALA A 170 0.00 -4.97 -9.53
C ALA A 170 -0.14 -5.06 -8.01
N SER A 171 0.93 -4.79 -7.25
CA SER A 171 0.86 -4.68 -5.79
C SER A 171 -0.04 -3.54 -5.32
N GLN A 172 -0.17 -2.47 -6.11
CA GLN A 172 -1.00 -1.29 -5.77
C GLN A 172 -2.45 -1.41 -6.28
N THR A 173 -2.71 -2.18 -7.34
CA THR A 173 -4.04 -2.31 -7.93
C THR A 173 -4.89 -3.43 -7.34
N GLY A 174 -4.36 -4.22 -6.39
CA GLY A 174 -5.05 -5.33 -5.75
C GLY A 174 -6.33 -4.97 -4.97
N THR A 175 -6.60 -3.69 -4.74
CA THR A 175 -7.82 -3.21 -4.05
C THR A 175 -9.01 -2.97 -4.99
N VAL A 176 -8.87 -3.20 -6.31
CA VAL A 176 -9.95 -3.04 -7.28
C VAL A 176 -10.95 -4.20 -7.15
N THR A 177 -12.12 -3.93 -6.57
CA THR A 177 -13.21 -4.90 -6.41
C THR A 177 -14.27 -4.74 -7.50
N GLY A 178 -14.87 -5.84 -7.97
CA GLY A 178 -16.00 -5.81 -8.93
C GLY A 178 -15.69 -6.28 -10.35
N VAL A 179 -14.47 -6.76 -10.58
CA VAL A 179 -14.00 -7.37 -11.84
C VAL A 179 -13.33 -8.71 -11.53
N ASN A 180 -13.22 -9.59 -12.54
CA ASN A 180 -12.57 -10.89 -12.37
C ASN A 180 -11.13 -10.70 -11.85
N PRO A 181 -10.76 -11.25 -10.67
CA PRO A 181 -9.44 -11.05 -10.07
C PRO A 181 -8.27 -11.45 -10.99
N GLY A 182 -8.44 -12.52 -11.76
CA GLY A 182 -7.41 -12.96 -12.72
C GLY A 182 -7.18 -11.94 -13.84
N LEU A 183 -8.24 -11.30 -14.32
CA LEU A 183 -8.12 -10.26 -15.36
C LEU A 183 -7.42 -9.01 -14.84
N VAL A 184 -7.70 -8.60 -13.60
CA VAL A 184 -7.04 -7.45 -12.96
C VAL A 184 -5.54 -7.69 -12.82
N ILE A 185 -5.14 -8.89 -12.39
CA ILE A 185 -3.73 -9.25 -12.24
C ILE A 185 -3.02 -9.18 -13.59
N VAL A 186 -3.56 -9.84 -14.62
CA VAL A 186 -2.96 -9.85 -15.96
C VAL A 186 -2.84 -8.44 -16.54
N LEU A 187 -3.91 -7.64 -16.45
CA LEU A 187 -3.89 -6.27 -16.95
C LEU A 187 -2.90 -5.41 -16.18
N SER A 188 -2.82 -5.58 -14.87
CA SER A 188 -1.91 -4.81 -14.01
C SER A 188 -0.44 -5.16 -14.28
N LEU A 189 -0.13 -6.45 -14.47
CA LEU A 189 1.20 -6.89 -14.91
C LEU A 189 1.55 -6.29 -16.28
N LEU A 190 0.62 -6.33 -17.23
CA LEU A 190 0.85 -5.82 -18.58
C LEU A 190 1.08 -4.30 -18.58
N VAL A 191 0.19 -3.54 -17.92
CA VAL A 191 0.31 -2.08 -17.82
C VAL A 191 1.57 -1.67 -17.07
N GLY A 192 1.89 -2.34 -15.96
CA GLY A 192 3.11 -2.08 -15.21
C GLY A 192 4.38 -2.43 -15.98
N GLY A 193 4.37 -3.55 -16.72
CA GLY A 193 5.49 -3.97 -17.55
C GLY A 193 5.71 -3.04 -18.74
N ILE A 194 4.64 -2.62 -19.43
CA ILE A 194 4.71 -1.65 -20.53
C ILE A 194 5.21 -0.30 -20.03
N THR A 195 4.73 0.16 -18.88
CA THR A 195 5.14 1.45 -18.31
C THR A 195 6.64 1.43 -17.97
N ALA A 196 7.10 0.42 -17.23
CA ALA A 196 8.52 0.29 -16.87
C ALA A 196 9.41 0.07 -18.11
N GLY A 197 9.02 -0.82 -19.02
CA GLY A 197 9.76 -1.07 -20.26
C GLY A 197 9.83 0.16 -21.18
N GLY A 198 8.74 0.93 -21.28
CA GLY A 198 8.72 2.19 -22.02
C GLY A 198 9.66 3.23 -21.42
N VAL A 199 9.68 3.35 -20.10
CA VAL A 199 10.60 4.28 -19.43
C VAL A 199 12.05 3.83 -19.58
N HIS A 200 12.34 2.54 -19.39
CA HIS A 200 13.69 2.00 -19.57
C HIS A 200 14.22 2.19 -21.00
N THR A 201 13.39 1.91 -22.01
CA THR A 201 13.78 2.11 -23.42
C THR A 201 13.97 3.58 -23.76
N SER A 202 13.15 4.48 -23.19
CA SER A 202 13.34 5.93 -23.36
C SER A 202 14.67 6.42 -22.78
N ARG A 203 15.07 5.91 -21.61
CA ARG A 203 16.38 6.17 -21.00
C ARG A 203 17.52 5.66 -21.88
N ALA A 204 17.41 4.41 -22.35
CA ALA A 204 18.41 3.77 -23.20
C ALA A 204 18.65 4.55 -24.52
N ALA A 205 17.63 5.22 -25.05
CA ALA A 205 17.76 6.06 -26.25
C ALA A 205 18.57 7.35 -26.03
N VAL A 206 18.60 7.89 -24.80
CA VAL A 206 19.27 9.16 -24.49
C VAL A 206 20.74 8.96 -24.09
N ARG A 207 21.09 7.78 -23.57
CA ARG A 207 22.43 7.45 -23.06
C ARG A 207 23.59 7.53 -24.06
N PRO A 208 23.45 7.16 -25.35
CA PRO A 208 24.53 7.31 -26.33
C PRO A 208 24.99 8.76 -26.46
N VAL A 209 24.03 9.69 -26.52
CA VAL A 209 24.28 11.14 -26.64
C VAL A 209 24.94 11.68 -25.36
N ALA A 210 24.47 11.22 -24.20
CA ALA A 210 25.02 11.57 -22.90
C ALA A 210 26.47 11.09 -22.68
N ASN A 211 26.77 9.87 -23.10
CA ASN A 211 28.11 9.28 -22.97
C ASN A 211 29.14 9.98 -23.87
N LEU A 212 28.73 10.44 -25.06
CA LEU A 212 29.55 11.27 -25.95
C LEU A 212 29.95 12.61 -25.31
N ALA A 213 29.18 13.11 -24.33
CA ALA A 213 29.47 14.35 -23.62
C ALA A 213 30.34 14.18 -22.35
N LEU A 214 30.89 12.98 -22.09
CA LEU A 214 31.59 12.61 -20.83
C LEU A 214 30.73 12.78 -19.56
N LEU A 215 29.39 12.81 -19.69
CA LEU A 215 28.45 13.01 -18.59
C LEU A 215 27.90 11.70 -17.99
N GLY A 216 28.50 10.54 -18.29
CA GLY A 216 28.01 9.23 -17.84
C GLY A 216 27.80 9.11 -16.31
N PRO A 217 28.85 9.27 -15.48
CA PRO A 217 28.72 9.16 -14.02
C PRO A 217 27.73 10.15 -13.36
N PRO A 218 27.70 11.46 -13.70
CA PRO A 218 26.73 12.38 -13.12
C PRO A 218 25.29 12.09 -13.58
N ILE A 219 25.09 11.57 -14.79
CA ILE A 219 23.76 11.21 -15.29
C ILE A 219 23.22 9.98 -14.54
N SER A 220 24.03 8.93 -14.37
CA SER A 220 23.65 7.75 -13.56
C SER A 220 23.23 8.16 -12.14
N LEU A 221 23.99 9.04 -11.48
CA LEU A 221 23.61 9.55 -10.16
C LEU A 221 22.26 10.31 -10.20
N SER A 222 22.03 11.12 -11.23
CA SER A 222 20.76 11.83 -11.38
C SER A 222 19.57 10.90 -11.60
N GLU A 223 19.78 9.77 -12.29
CA GLU A 223 18.76 8.74 -12.54
C GLU A 223 18.42 7.97 -11.27
N ASP A 224 19.42 7.66 -10.43
CA ASP A 224 19.21 7.04 -9.12
C ASP A 224 18.41 7.95 -8.19
N VAL A 225 18.80 9.23 -8.12
CA VAL A 225 18.08 10.24 -7.33
C VAL A 225 16.65 10.42 -7.86
N ALA A 226 16.46 10.48 -9.18
CA ALA A 226 15.14 10.57 -9.78
C ALA A 226 14.28 9.35 -9.45
N SER A 227 14.86 8.14 -9.49
CA SER A 227 14.17 6.90 -9.13
C SER A 227 13.74 6.91 -7.67
N MET A 228 14.64 7.30 -6.75
CA MET A 228 14.31 7.43 -5.33
C MET A 228 13.20 8.46 -5.08
N LEU A 229 13.30 9.63 -5.71
CA LEU A 229 12.29 10.68 -5.59
C LEU A 229 10.94 10.24 -6.16
N LEU A 230 10.94 9.48 -7.25
CA LEU A 230 9.70 8.99 -7.87
C LEU A 230 9.03 7.91 -7.00
N VAL A 231 9.81 7.03 -6.38
CA VAL A 231 9.31 6.07 -5.38
C VAL A 231 8.71 6.82 -4.19
N LEU A 232 9.43 7.80 -3.64
CA LEU A 232 8.94 8.61 -2.53
C LEU A 232 7.66 9.36 -2.90
N ALA A 233 7.62 9.99 -4.07
CA ALA A 233 6.45 10.68 -4.58
C ALA A 233 5.26 9.72 -4.75
N ALA A 234 5.50 8.51 -5.26
CA ALA A 234 4.48 7.48 -5.43
C ALA A 234 3.90 7.03 -4.08
N LEU A 235 4.74 6.84 -3.05
CA LEU A 235 4.31 6.51 -1.70
C LEU A 235 3.52 7.67 -1.03
N LEU A 236 3.85 8.91 -1.37
CA LEU A 236 3.14 10.11 -0.90
C LEU A 236 1.86 10.41 -1.70
N MET A 237 1.55 9.68 -2.78
CA MET A 237 0.36 9.93 -3.63
C MET A 237 -0.98 10.05 -2.88
N PRO A 238 -1.28 9.21 -1.86
CA PRO A 238 -2.53 9.34 -1.11
C PRO A 238 -2.73 10.74 -0.48
N ILE A 239 -1.63 11.44 -0.20
CA ILE A 239 -1.62 12.81 0.33
C ILE A 239 -1.42 13.83 -0.79
N LEU A 240 -0.56 13.54 -1.77
CA LEU A 240 -0.19 14.47 -2.83
C LEU A 240 -1.36 14.76 -3.79
N VAL A 241 -2.12 13.73 -4.18
CA VAL A 241 -3.28 13.86 -5.09
C VAL A 241 -4.34 14.83 -4.55
N PRO A 242 -4.86 14.69 -3.31
CA PRO A 242 -5.84 15.64 -2.80
C PRO A 242 -5.27 17.06 -2.65
N VAL A 243 -3.99 17.21 -2.28
CA VAL A 243 -3.34 18.53 -2.18
C VAL A 243 -3.26 19.22 -3.54
N LEU A 244 -2.79 18.52 -4.58
CA LEU A 244 -2.73 19.05 -5.94
C LEU A 244 -4.11 19.38 -6.49
N PHE A 245 -5.11 18.55 -6.20
CA PHE A 245 -6.50 18.81 -6.59
C PHE A 245 -7.06 20.08 -5.94
N LEU A 246 -6.83 20.27 -4.62
CA LEU A 246 -7.24 21.49 -3.92
C LEU A 246 -6.52 22.73 -4.45
N LEU A 247 -5.23 22.63 -4.73
CA LEU A 247 -4.45 23.71 -5.33
C LEU A 247 -4.98 24.08 -6.73
N PHE A 248 -5.32 23.08 -7.54
CA PHE A 248 -5.91 23.28 -8.86
C PHE A 248 -7.26 24.00 -8.78
N LEU A 249 -8.15 23.58 -7.87
CA LEU A 249 -9.41 24.28 -7.63
C LEU A 249 -9.19 25.72 -7.14
N PHE A 250 -8.20 25.93 -6.28
CA PHE A 250 -7.86 27.26 -5.79
C PHE A 250 -7.35 28.18 -6.90
N LEU A 251 -6.37 27.75 -7.70
CA LEU A 251 -5.84 28.50 -8.85
C LEU A 251 -6.92 28.72 -9.93
N GLY A 252 -7.69 27.67 -10.25
CA GLY A 252 -8.82 27.75 -11.18
C GLY A 252 -9.86 28.77 -10.73
N SER A 253 -10.21 28.79 -9.44
CA SER A 253 -11.13 29.78 -8.89
C SER A 253 -10.56 31.21 -8.91
N ARG A 254 -9.24 31.38 -8.71
CA ARG A 254 -8.56 32.68 -8.79
C ARG A 254 -8.57 33.19 -10.23
N LEU A 255 -8.27 32.32 -11.19
CA LEU A 255 -8.26 32.65 -12.62
C LEU A 255 -9.68 32.94 -13.13
N ALA A 256 -10.66 32.11 -12.80
CA ALA A 256 -12.06 32.34 -13.14
C ALA A 256 -12.61 33.65 -12.54
N ARG A 257 -12.23 33.98 -11.29
CA ARG A 257 -12.56 35.27 -10.69
C ARG A 257 -11.87 36.45 -11.37
N ARG A 258 -10.64 36.29 -11.86
CA ARG A 258 -9.95 37.33 -12.65
C ARG A 258 -10.58 37.54 -14.03
N ILE A 259 -10.99 36.47 -14.70
CA ILE A 259 -11.64 36.54 -16.02
C ILE A 259 -13.04 37.15 -15.91
N ARG A 260 -13.82 36.77 -14.88
CA ARG A 260 -15.16 37.33 -14.61
C ARG A 260 -15.16 38.79 -14.14
N ARG A 261 -14.00 39.34 -13.76
CA ARG A 261 -13.82 40.75 -13.38
C ARG A 261 -13.43 41.65 -14.55
N ARG A 262 -13.36 41.14 -15.79
CA ARG A 262 -13.22 42.00 -16.98
C ARG A 262 -14.57 42.70 -17.23
N PRO A 263 -14.63 44.05 -17.23
CA PRO A 263 -15.84 44.78 -17.55
C PRO A 263 -16.32 44.37 -18.95
N ARG A 264 -17.64 44.18 -19.12
CA ARG A 264 -18.23 44.02 -20.45
C ARG A 264 -17.87 45.28 -21.26
N PRO A 265 -17.34 45.17 -22.49
CA PRO A 265 -17.19 46.34 -23.35
C PRO A 265 -18.60 46.89 -23.61
N GLY A 266 -18.83 48.12 -23.17
CA GLY A 266 -20.02 48.90 -23.47
C GLY A 266 -19.89 49.59 -24.82
#